data_AF-A0A961Y0G5-F1
#
_entry.id   AF-A0A961Y0G5-F1
#
_cell.length_a   1.000
_cell.length_b   1.000
_cell.length_c   1.000
_cell.angle_alpha   90.00
_cell.angle_beta   90.00
_cell.angle_gamma   90.00
#
_symmetry.space_group_name_H-M   'P 1'
#
loop_
_entity.id
_entity.type
_entity.pdbx_description
1 polymer ?
#
loop_
_entity_poly.entity_id
_entity_poly.type
_entity_poly.pdbx_seq_one_letter_code
_entity_poly.pdbx_strand_id
1 'polypeptide(L)'
;MIVDLPRGWDHSQSYPPSSTAEWLPSDSVASGMRFASGQVFLGQVGQTPIGIRDDRHAMTIAGSRAGKGVSALIPNLLLYPGSMFVIDPKGELATITAGRRGAGAQGCKGMGQDVHVLDPFRVTRNSAPQYLAGYNPLDRIDPDDDMAVDEADLIAESLIYGSSKDRDLHWTLAARNLIKGLILYICQTEENPERRNLIEVRRLLNSDELQTVIRTMEKMGGDGPVTDAMAQEAIP
;
A
#
# COMPACT_ATOMS: atom_id res chain seq x y z
N MET A 1 16.92 16.50 -12.12
CA MET A 1 17.74 15.83 -11.08
C MET A 1 16.77 15.27 -10.06
N ILE A 2 16.55 13.95 -10.08
CA ILE A 2 15.85 13.26 -9.01
C ILE A 2 16.79 13.38 -7.80
N VAL A 3 16.42 14.23 -6.85
CA VAL A 3 17.04 14.24 -5.52
C VAL A 3 16.79 12.85 -4.96
N ASP A 4 17.84 12.12 -4.60
CA ASP A 4 17.75 10.80 -3.98
C ASP A 4 16.61 10.80 -2.96
N LEU A 5 15.54 10.07 -3.28
CA LEU A 5 14.60 9.64 -2.26
C LEU A 5 15.43 8.93 -1.20
N PRO A 6 15.17 9.08 0.11
CA PRO A 6 15.93 8.40 1.15
C PRO A 6 15.68 6.89 1.05
N ARG A 7 16.37 6.25 0.12
CA ARG A 7 16.59 4.81 0.05
C ARG A 7 17.81 4.54 0.93
N GLY A 8 17.81 3.37 1.57
CA GLY A 8 18.75 2.94 2.62
C GLY A 8 20.19 3.44 2.46
N TRP A 9 20.81 3.69 3.61
CA TRP A 9 22.14 4.28 3.69
C TRP A 9 23.22 3.26 3.29
N ASP A 10 24.42 3.77 3.02
CA ASP A 10 25.64 2.99 2.81
C ASP A 10 25.84 2.01 3.98
N HIS A 11 26.01 0.72 3.66
CA HIS A 11 26.08 -0.40 4.61
C HIS A 11 27.34 -0.40 5.49
N SER A 12 28.00 0.73 5.68
CA SER A 12 29.29 0.88 6.37
C SER A 12 29.19 1.00 7.91
N GLN A 13 28.02 0.78 8.51
CA GLN A 13 27.92 0.74 9.97
C GLN A 13 28.52 -0.55 10.54
N SER A 14 29.66 -0.42 11.22
CA SER A 14 30.24 -1.51 12.01
C SER A 14 29.44 -1.72 13.29
N TYR A 15 28.84 -2.90 13.45
CA TYR A 15 28.19 -3.27 14.71
C TYR A 15 29.22 -3.92 15.65
N PRO A 16 29.24 -3.54 16.95
CA PRO A 16 30.11 -4.20 17.91
C PRO A 16 29.73 -5.70 18.01
N PRO A 17 30.72 -6.61 18.05
CA PRO A 17 30.53 -8.04 17.81
C PRO A 17 29.89 -8.84 18.97
N SER A 18 29.31 -8.20 19.99
CA SER A 18 28.81 -8.92 21.17
C SER A 18 27.37 -8.57 21.54
N SER A 19 26.58 -9.61 21.77
CA SER A 19 25.23 -9.64 22.34
C SER A 19 25.22 -9.19 23.81
N THR A 20 25.47 -7.91 24.04
CA THR A 20 25.32 -7.27 25.35
C THR A 20 24.14 -6.31 25.32
N ALA A 21 23.24 -6.42 26.29
CA ALA A 21 22.14 -5.47 26.49
C ALA A 21 22.37 -4.73 27.80
N GLU A 22 22.36 -3.40 27.76
CA GLU A 22 22.51 -2.54 28.92
C GLU A 22 21.43 -1.47 28.97
N TRP A 23 21.05 -1.06 30.18
CA TRP A 23 20.17 0.09 30.39
C TRP A 23 21.02 1.35 30.40
N LEU A 24 20.77 2.25 29.44
CA LEU A 24 21.45 3.54 29.41
C LEU A 24 20.83 4.50 30.44
N PRO A 25 21.66 5.22 31.23
CA PRO A 25 21.18 6.31 32.08
C PRO A 25 20.49 7.40 31.25
N SER A 26 19.47 8.06 31.83
CA SER A 26 18.68 9.08 31.15
C SER A 26 19.53 10.22 30.58
N ASP A 27 20.57 10.65 31.29
CA ASP A 27 21.47 11.72 30.82
C ASP A 27 22.31 11.30 29.60
N SER A 28 22.71 10.03 29.54
CA SER A 28 23.42 9.45 28.38
C SER A 28 22.50 9.41 27.16
N VAL A 29 21.23 9.02 27.35
CA VAL A 29 20.24 9.04 26.26
C VAL A 29 19.97 10.47 25.80
N ALA A 30 19.75 11.41 26.73
CA ALA A 30 19.46 12.82 26.41
C ALA A 30 20.63 13.56 25.74
N SER A 31 21.88 13.12 25.96
CA SER A 31 23.05 13.70 25.31
C SER A 31 23.37 13.03 23.97
N GLY A 32 23.26 11.71 23.87
CA GLY A 32 23.68 10.94 22.70
C GLY A 32 22.61 10.69 21.64
N MET A 33 21.31 10.76 21.99
CA MET A 33 20.21 10.36 21.10
C MET A 33 19.21 11.50 20.85
N ARG A 34 19.68 12.74 20.85
CA ARG A 34 18.81 13.91 20.59
C ARG A 34 18.16 13.80 19.22
N PHE A 35 16.84 13.98 19.20
CA PHE A 35 16.05 13.95 17.97
C PHE A 35 16.49 15.05 17.00
N ALA A 36 16.64 14.66 15.74
CA ALA A 36 16.83 15.54 14.60
C ALA A 36 15.88 15.16 13.47
N SER A 37 15.59 16.09 12.55
CA SER A 37 14.74 15.81 11.40
C SER A 37 15.28 14.64 10.56
N GLY A 38 14.36 13.80 10.06
CA GLY A 38 14.69 12.57 9.35
C GLY A 38 15.01 11.36 10.24
N GLN A 39 14.91 11.50 11.57
CA GLN A 39 14.97 10.37 12.49
C GLN A 39 13.58 9.83 12.81
N VAL A 40 13.53 8.58 13.26
CA VAL A 40 12.37 8.02 13.95
C VAL A 40 12.36 8.60 15.36
N PHE A 41 11.25 9.23 15.74
CA PHE A 41 11.03 9.73 17.09
C PHE A 41 10.73 8.57 18.05
N LEU A 42 11.44 8.51 19.17
CA LEU A 42 11.31 7.45 20.18
C LEU A 42 10.62 7.92 21.47
N GLY A 43 10.62 9.21 21.75
CA GLY A 43 10.06 9.77 22.99
C GLY A 43 10.82 11.00 23.46
N GLN A 44 10.79 11.27 24.77
CA GLN A 44 11.52 12.37 25.38
C GLN A 44 12.09 11.98 26.73
N VAL A 45 13.25 12.55 27.06
CA VAL A 45 13.84 12.53 28.41
C VAL A 45 13.82 13.96 28.94
N GLY A 46 13.00 14.22 29.96
CA GLY A 46 12.70 15.59 30.38
C GLY A 46 12.10 16.40 29.23
N GLN A 47 12.79 17.46 28.81
CA GLN A 47 12.43 18.30 27.65
C GLN A 47 13.21 17.95 26.38
N THR A 48 14.04 16.91 26.42
CA THR A 48 14.89 16.52 25.29
C THR A 48 14.18 15.47 24.44
N PRO A 49 13.75 15.79 23.21
CA PRO A 49 13.20 14.79 22.31
C PRO A 49 14.29 13.82 21.88
N ILE A 50 13.95 12.54 21.81
CA ILE A 50 14.86 11.43 21.52
C ILE A 50 14.51 10.83 20.17
N GLY A 51 15.52 10.60 19.34
CA GLY A 51 15.38 10.04 18.02
C GLY A 51 16.51 9.09 17.65
N ILE A 52 16.23 8.21 16.71
CA ILE A 52 17.22 7.33 16.12
C ILE A 52 17.18 7.44 14.60
N ARG A 53 18.36 7.46 13.98
CA ARG A 53 18.50 7.31 12.53
C ARG A 53 18.87 5.85 12.27
N ASP A 54 17.97 5.12 11.65
CA ASP A 54 18.13 3.69 11.35
C ASP A 54 17.33 3.38 10.07
N ASP A 55 17.80 2.43 9.28
CA ASP A 55 17.14 1.92 8.08
C ASP A 55 16.54 0.52 8.27
N ARG A 56 16.76 -0.08 9.45
CA ARG A 56 16.17 -1.36 9.84
C ARG A 56 14.71 -1.20 10.24
N HIS A 57 13.99 -2.33 10.24
CA HIS A 57 12.61 -2.35 10.70
C HIS A 57 12.51 -2.07 12.21
N ALA A 58 11.55 -1.22 12.58
CA ALA A 58 11.22 -0.93 13.96
C ALA A 58 9.92 -1.62 14.37
N MET A 59 9.86 -2.09 15.62
CA MET A 59 8.66 -2.70 16.19
C MET A 59 8.33 -2.03 17.54
N THR A 60 7.08 -1.58 17.68
CA THR A 60 6.56 -1.06 18.95
C THR A 60 5.59 -2.08 19.55
N ILE A 61 5.89 -2.57 20.75
CA ILE A 61 5.03 -3.48 21.51
C ILE A 61 4.36 -2.69 22.62
N ALA A 62 3.03 -2.66 22.63
CA ALA A 62 2.25 -1.93 23.63
C ALA A 62 0.86 -2.57 23.80
N GLY A 63 0.37 -2.61 25.04
CA GLY A 63 -0.98 -3.08 25.34
C GLY A 63 -2.08 -2.18 24.77
N SER A 64 -3.33 -2.65 24.83
CA SER A 64 -4.48 -1.80 24.49
C SER A 64 -4.53 -0.60 25.44
N ARG A 65 -4.79 0.60 24.89
CA ARG A 65 -4.82 1.88 25.61
C ARG A 65 -3.49 2.30 26.26
N ALA A 66 -2.37 1.62 25.98
CA ALA A 66 -1.04 2.00 26.47
C ALA A 66 -0.43 3.22 25.73
N GLY A 67 -1.20 3.88 24.87
CA GLY A 67 -0.78 5.13 24.23
C GLY A 67 0.04 5.00 22.95
N LYS A 68 0.21 3.82 22.35
CA LYS A 68 1.03 3.65 21.11
C LYS A 68 0.71 4.64 19.99
N GLY A 69 -0.57 5.02 19.85
CA GLY A 69 -1.01 6.01 18.88
C GLY A 69 -0.45 7.40 19.18
N VAL A 70 -0.55 7.84 20.43
CA VAL A 70 -0.12 9.19 20.86
C VAL A 70 1.38 9.29 21.09
N SER A 71 2.06 8.20 21.44
CA SER A 71 3.49 8.21 21.81
C SER A 71 4.42 7.84 20.66
N ALA A 72 3.99 6.99 19.72
CA ALA A 72 4.83 6.52 18.62
C ALA A 72 4.26 6.90 17.26
N LEU A 73 3.00 6.55 16.96
CA LEU A 73 2.45 6.71 15.60
C LEU A 73 2.27 8.18 15.24
N ILE A 74 1.41 8.92 15.95
CA ILE A 74 1.10 10.32 15.65
C ILE A 74 2.37 11.19 15.62
N PRO A 75 3.28 11.14 16.61
CA PRO A 75 4.51 11.94 16.54
C PRO A 75 5.34 11.66 15.29
N ASN A 76 5.56 10.39 14.94
CA ASN A 76 6.32 10.05 13.73
C ASN A 76 5.60 10.52 12.46
N LEU A 77 4.28 10.37 12.37
CA LEU A 77 3.50 10.87 11.22
C LEU A 77 3.58 12.40 11.06
N LEU A 78 3.70 13.15 12.17
CA LEU A 78 3.79 14.62 12.18
C LEU A 78 5.20 15.17 12.00
N LEU A 79 6.24 14.36 12.26
CA LEU A 79 7.64 14.79 12.30
C LEU A 79 8.49 14.20 11.17
N TYR A 80 8.19 12.99 10.71
CA TYR A 80 9.01 12.30 9.71
C TYR A 80 8.80 12.91 8.31
N PRO A 81 9.86 13.47 7.69
CA PRO A 81 9.75 14.22 6.43
C PRO A 81 9.65 13.33 5.20
N GLY A 82 9.98 12.03 5.31
CA GLY A 82 9.89 11.08 4.19
C GLY A 82 8.46 10.60 3.94
N SER A 83 8.25 9.95 2.79
CA SER A 83 6.98 9.32 2.42
C SER A 83 6.58 8.22 3.40
N MET A 84 5.28 7.99 3.55
CA MET A 84 4.76 6.95 4.44
C MET A 84 3.53 6.29 3.84
N PHE A 85 3.44 4.98 4.04
CA PHE A 85 2.24 4.20 3.78
C PHE A 85 1.66 3.76 5.12
N VAL A 86 0.39 4.09 5.39
CA VAL A 86 -0.21 3.95 6.71
C VAL A 86 -1.48 3.12 6.62
N ILE A 87 -1.48 1.97 7.30
CA ILE A 87 -2.68 1.15 7.47
C ILE A 87 -3.41 1.67 8.72
N ASP A 88 -4.53 2.36 8.51
CA ASP A 88 -5.32 3.00 9.57
C ASP A 88 -6.78 2.53 9.54
N PRO A 89 -7.11 1.33 10.05
CA PRO A 89 -8.46 0.78 10.00
C PRO A 89 -9.52 1.62 10.75
N LYS A 90 -9.08 2.54 11.62
CA LYS A 90 -9.97 3.42 12.39
C LYS A 90 -10.08 4.82 11.80
N GLY A 91 -9.23 5.19 10.85
CA GLY A 91 -9.16 6.54 10.28
C GLY A 91 -8.66 7.63 11.25
N GLU A 92 -8.22 7.27 12.47
CA GLU A 92 -7.81 8.22 13.52
C GLU A 92 -6.50 8.93 13.14
N LEU A 93 -5.55 8.20 12.56
CA LEU A 93 -4.24 8.73 12.17
C LEU A 93 -4.38 9.68 10.99
N ALA A 94 -5.14 9.30 9.96
CA ALA A 94 -5.42 10.17 8.82
C ALA A 94 -6.14 11.45 9.26
N THR A 95 -7.17 11.31 10.11
CA THR A 95 -7.93 12.45 10.68
C THR A 95 -7.02 13.47 11.36
N ILE A 96 -6.05 13.01 12.15
CA ILE A 96 -5.19 13.89 12.94
C ILE A 96 -4.04 14.48 12.12
N THR A 97 -3.47 13.68 11.20
CA THR A 97 -2.13 13.98 10.67
C THR A 97 -2.13 14.44 9.21
N ALA A 98 -3.19 14.17 8.42
CA ALA A 98 -3.24 14.49 6.99
C ALA A 98 -3.00 15.98 6.72
N GLY A 99 -3.62 16.87 7.52
CA GLY A 99 -3.42 18.32 7.39
C GLY A 99 -1.97 18.75 7.59
N ARG A 100 -1.30 18.24 8.63
CA ARG A 100 0.12 18.56 8.88
C ARG A 100 1.03 18.03 7.78
N ARG A 101 0.74 16.86 7.22
CA ARG A 101 1.52 16.27 6.11
C ARG A 101 1.30 17.01 4.79
N GLY A 102 0.05 17.36 4.49
CA GLY A 102 -0.34 18.06 3.27
C GLY A 102 -0.07 19.57 3.33
N ALA A 103 -1.02 20.35 2.80
CA ALA A 103 -0.92 21.80 2.68
C ALA A 103 -1.04 22.56 4.02
N GLY A 104 -1.50 21.89 5.08
CA GLY A 104 -1.78 22.48 6.38
C GLY A 104 -3.21 22.25 6.81
N ALA A 105 -3.51 22.74 8.02
CA ALA A 105 -4.85 22.82 8.59
C ALA A 105 -4.93 24.07 9.48
N GLN A 106 -6.11 24.38 10.01
CA GLN A 106 -6.28 25.49 10.93
C GLN A 106 -5.32 25.35 12.13
N GLY A 107 -4.45 26.34 12.33
CA GLY A 107 -3.45 26.34 13.41
C GLY A 107 -2.21 25.48 13.16
N CYS A 108 -2.04 24.90 11.95
CA CYS A 108 -0.92 24.03 11.63
C CYS A 108 -0.38 24.26 10.21
N LYS A 109 0.90 24.63 10.10
CA LYS A 109 1.60 24.71 8.80
C LYS A 109 1.83 23.30 8.24
N GLY A 110 1.49 23.10 6.97
CA GLY A 110 1.73 21.84 6.27
C GLY A 110 3.21 21.54 5.98
N MET A 111 3.52 20.28 5.66
CA MET A 111 4.80 19.88 5.07
C MET A 111 4.80 20.00 3.54
N GLY A 112 3.62 20.14 2.92
CA GLY A 112 3.46 20.30 1.47
C GLY A 112 3.59 18.98 0.70
N GLN A 113 3.34 17.84 1.35
CA GLN A 113 3.39 16.53 0.69
C GLN A 113 2.07 16.21 0.01
N ASP A 114 2.12 15.34 -1.00
CA ASP A 114 0.93 14.71 -1.56
C ASP A 114 0.34 13.73 -0.56
N VAL A 115 -0.91 13.96 -0.17
CA VAL A 115 -1.63 13.15 0.81
C VAL A 115 -2.90 12.60 0.18
N HIS A 116 -2.96 11.28 0.10
CA HIS A 116 -4.11 10.53 -0.40
C HIS A 116 -4.64 9.61 0.69
N VAL A 117 -5.92 9.77 1.02
CA VAL A 117 -6.63 8.95 2.01
C VAL A 117 -7.62 8.07 1.27
N LEU A 118 -7.34 6.77 1.25
CA LEU A 118 -8.24 5.74 0.71
C LEU A 118 -9.21 5.32 1.81
N ASP A 119 -10.41 5.88 1.79
CA ASP A 119 -11.46 5.62 2.80
C ASP A 119 -12.77 5.16 2.15
N PRO A 120 -12.83 3.90 1.64
CA PRO A 120 -14.01 3.39 0.96
C PRO A 120 -15.24 3.27 1.89
N PHE A 121 -15.03 3.23 3.21
CA PHE A 121 -16.08 3.06 4.21
C PHE A 121 -16.46 4.35 4.95
N ARG A 122 -15.81 5.48 4.62
CA ARG A 122 -16.04 6.80 5.24
C ARG A 122 -15.89 6.78 6.77
N VAL A 123 -14.88 6.08 7.27
CA VAL A 123 -14.59 5.99 8.72
C VAL A 123 -13.83 7.19 9.26
N THR A 124 -13.11 7.89 8.39
CA THR A 124 -12.33 9.08 8.74
C THR A 124 -13.28 10.23 9.11
N ARG A 125 -13.01 10.91 10.23
CA ARG A 125 -13.90 11.93 10.79
C ARG A 125 -13.27 13.29 10.64
N ASN A 126 -14.00 14.32 10.20
CA ASN A 126 -13.49 15.69 10.10
C ASN A 126 -12.16 15.80 9.32
N SER A 127 -11.81 14.77 8.55
CA SER A 127 -10.66 14.79 7.67
C SER A 127 -10.96 15.80 6.62
N ALA A 128 -9.99 16.64 6.34
CA ALA A 128 -10.15 17.69 5.37
C ALA A 128 -10.49 16.99 4.03
N PRO A 129 -11.73 17.13 3.50
CA PRO A 129 -12.23 16.32 2.39
C PRO A 129 -11.33 16.37 1.15
N GLN A 130 -10.51 17.42 1.05
CA GLN A 130 -9.51 17.57 -0.01
C GLN A 130 -8.44 16.45 -0.06
N TYR A 131 -8.26 15.67 1.01
CA TYR A 131 -7.29 14.57 1.03
C TYR A 131 -7.91 13.21 0.69
N LEU A 132 -9.24 13.12 0.54
CA LEU A 132 -9.90 11.89 0.12
C LEU A 132 -9.54 11.58 -1.34
N ALA A 133 -9.19 10.33 -1.60
CA ALA A 133 -8.82 9.86 -2.92
C ALA A 133 -9.51 8.54 -3.27
N GLY A 134 -9.64 8.28 -4.57
CA GLY A 134 -9.96 6.98 -5.12
C GLY A 134 -8.70 6.26 -5.58
N TYR A 135 -8.78 4.94 -5.69
CA TYR A 135 -7.74 4.13 -6.32
C TYR A 135 -8.42 3.08 -7.19
N ASN A 136 -8.16 3.13 -8.49
CA ASN A 136 -8.56 2.10 -9.42
C ASN A 136 -7.30 1.36 -9.89
N PRO A 137 -7.16 0.06 -9.58
CA PRO A 137 -5.99 -0.68 -9.99
C PRO A 137 -5.90 -0.89 -11.50
N LEU A 138 -6.99 -0.70 -12.26
CA LEU A 138 -7.00 -0.85 -13.71
C LEU A 138 -6.42 0.38 -14.45
N ASP A 139 -6.30 1.54 -13.78
CA ASP A 139 -5.78 2.79 -14.41
C ASP A 139 -4.31 2.71 -14.85
N ARG A 140 -3.57 1.69 -14.39
CA ARG A 140 -2.18 1.44 -14.80
C ARG A 140 -2.07 0.60 -16.08
N ILE A 141 -3.13 -0.13 -16.42
CA ILE A 141 -3.12 -1.04 -17.56
C ILE A 141 -3.41 -0.24 -18.82
N ASP A 142 -2.37 -0.07 -19.63
CA ASP A 142 -2.51 0.27 -21.04
C ASP A 142 -2.67 -1.05 -21.83
N PRO A 143 -3.82 -1.32 -22.46
CA PRO A 143 -4.05 -2.57 -23.18
C PRO A 143 -3.12 -2.76 -24.39
N ASP A 144 -2.50 -1.68 -24.89
CA ASP A 144 -1.56 -1.74 -26.01
C ASP A 144 -0.10 -1.96 -25.56
N ASP A 145 0.17 -2.05 -24.24
CA ASP A 145 1.49 -2.30 -23.66
C ASP A 145 1.78 -3.81 -23.53
N ASP A 146 3.01 -4.22 -23.83
CA ASP A 146 3.46 -5.62 -23.75
C ASP A 146 3.32 -6.21 -22.32
N MET A 147 3.35 -5.36 -21.29
CA MET A 147 3.23 -5.74 -19.87
C MET A 147 1.78 -5.79 -19.37
N ALA A 148 0.77 -5.45 -20.19
CA ALA A 148 -0.62 -5.39 -19.77
C ALA A 148 -1.11 -6.68 -19.11
N VAL A 149 -0.66 -7.82 -19.64
CA VAL A 149 -1.00 -9.15 -19.14
C VAL A 149 -0.42 -9.39 -17.75
N ASP A 150 0.85 -9.03 -17.54
CA ASP A 150 1.54 -9.17 -16.26
C ASP A 150 0.92 -8.24 -15.21
N GLU A 151 0.54 -7.02 -15.58
CA GLU A 151 -0.15 -6.10 -14.68
C GLU A 151 -1.54 -6.62 -14.28
N ALA A 152 -2.30 -7.16 -15.24
CA ALA A 152 -3.58 -7.79 -14.97
C ALA A 152 -3.44 -9.03 -14.07
N ASP A 153 -2.39 -9.82 -14.27
CA ASP A 153 -2.07 -10.99 -13.45
C ASP A 153 -1.75 -10.57 -12.01
N LEU A 154 -0.88 -9.57 -11.81
CA LEU A 154 -0.54 -9.04 -10.49
C LEU A 154 -1.78 -8.53 -9.72
N ILE A 155 -2.74 -7.90 -10.42
CA ILE A 155 -4.00 -7.48 -9.82
C ILE A 155 -4.85 -8.70 -9.44
N ALA A 156 -4.98 -9.69 -10.33
CA ALA A 156 -5.74 -10.91 -10.05
C ALA A 156 -5.15 -11.70 -8.86
N GLU A 157 -3.83 -11.84 -8.79
CA GLU A 157 -3.14 -12.47 -7.66
C GLU A 157 -3.34 -11.71 -6.34
N SER A 158 -3.32 -10.38 -6.40
CA SER A 158 -3.57 -9.52 -5.23
C SER A 158 -5.00 -9.64 -4.70
N LEU A 159 -5.97 -9.97 -5.56
CA LEU A 159 -7.38 -10.15 -5.20
C LEU A 159 -7.67 -11.57 -4.69
N ILE A 160 -7.01 -12.59 -5.24
CA ILE A 160 -7.25 -14.00 -4.91
C ILE A 160 -6.09 -14.54 -4.09
N TYR A 161 -6.28 -14.51 -2.77
CA TYR A 161 -5.35 -15.12 -1.83
C TYR A 161 -5.45 -16.64 -1.90
N GLY A 162 -4.33 -17.31 -2.18
CA GLY A 162 -4.20 -18.76 -2.14
C GLY A 162 -2.83 -19.17 -1.61
N SER A 163 -2.77 -20.23 -0.82
CA SER A 163 -1.49 -20.78 -0.38
C SER A 163 -0.99 -21.80 -1.40
N SER A 164 0.32 -21.81 -1.68
CA SER A 164 0.94 -22.81 -2.58
C SER A 164 0.88 -24.25 -2.06
N LYS A 165 0.28 -24.48 -0.89
CA LYS A 165 0.08 -25.79 -0.26
C LYS A 165 -1.39 -26.21 -0.20
N ASP A 166 -2.29 -25.43 -0.79
CA ASP A 166 -3.72 -25.76 -0.79
C ASP A 166 -4.05 -26.93 -1.72
N ARG A 167 -4.95 -27.81 -1.26
CA ARG A 167 -5.58 -28.83 -2.11
C ARG A 167 -6.37 -28.22 -3.27
N ASP A 168 -6.72 -26.94 -3.15
CA ASP A 168 -7.54 -26.16 -4.08
C ASP A 168 -6.70 -25.22 -4.97
N LEU A 169 -5.39 -25.49 -5.14
CA LEU A 169 -4.52 -24.68 -6.00
C LEU A 169 -5.06 -24.56 -7.43
N HIS A 170 -5.60 -25.64 -7.99
CA HIS A 170 -6.26 -25.66 -9.29
C HIS A 170 -7.39 -24.61 -9.38
N TRP A 171 -8.30 -24.60 -8.40
CA TRP A 171 -9.41 -23.63 -8.35
C TRP A 171 -8.91 -22.19 -8.19
N THR A 172 -7.83 -22.01 -7.43
CA THR A 172 -7.19 -20.70 -7.24
C THR A 172 -6.63 -20.17 -8.56
N LEU A 173 -5.91 -21.00 -9.32
CA LEU A 173 -5.32 -20.64 -10.60
C LEU A 173 -6.41 -20.36 -11.64
N ALA A 174 -7.42 -21.22 -11.75
CA ALA A 174 -8.56 -21.01 -12.64
C ALA A 174 -9.29 -19.68 -12.35
N ALA A 175 -9.51 -19.36 -11.07
CA ALA A 175 -10.12 -18.10 -10.67
C ALA A 175 -9.23 -16.90 -11.05
N ARG A 176 -7.92 -16.97 -10.84
CA ARG A 176 -6.97 -15.91 -11.24
C ARG A 176 -6.98 -15.67 -12.74
N ASN A 177 -6.93 -16.74 -13.53
CA ASN A 177 -6.96 -16.65 -14.99
C ASN A 177 -8.27 -16.03 -15.49
N LEU A 178 -9.41 -16.39 -14.90
CA LEU A 178 -10.69 -15.76 -15.23
C LEU A 178 -10.70 -14.26 -14.90
N ILE A 179 -10.24 -13.86 -13.70
CA ILE A 179 -10.18 -12.45 -13.30
C ILE A 179 -9.24 -11.66 -14.20
N LYS A 180 -8.05 -12.19 -14.49
CA LYS A 180 -7.09 -11.59 -15.43
C LYS A 180 -7.72 -11.38 -16.81
N GLY A 181 -8.36 -12.41 -17.37
CA GLY A 181 -9.04 -12.32 -18.66
C GLY A 181 -10.12 -11.24 -18.68
N LEU A 182 -10.95 -11.17 -17.64
CA LEU A 182 -11.99 -10.14 -17.52
C LEU A 182 -11.41 -8.72 -17.39
N ILE A 183 -10.31 -8.56 -16.66
CA ILE A 183 -9.60 -7.27 -16.55
C ILE A 183 -9.12 -6.82 -17.93
N LEU A 184 -8.41 -7.68 -18.66
CA LEU A 184 -7.91 -7.38 -20.01
C LEU A 184 -9.06 -7.10 -20.99
N TYR A 185 -10.12 -7.91 -20.93
CA TYR A 185 -11.32 -7.70 -21.74
C TYR A 185 -11.91 -6.31 -21.52
N ILE A 186 -12.10 -5.90 -20.25
CA ILE A 186 -12.62 -4.57 -19.93
C ILE A 186 -11.68 -3.47 -20.43
N CYS A 187 -10.38 -3.57 -20.15
CA CYS A 187 -9.42 -2.55 -20.58
C CYS A 187 -9.38 -2.38 -22.11
N GLN A 188 -9.53 -3.47 -22.87
CA GLN A 188 -9.51 -3.46 -24.33
C GLN A 188 -10.82 -2.99 -24.96
N THR A 189 -11.97 -3.39 -24.40
CA THR A 189 -13.28 -3.28 -25.09
C THR A 189 -14.20 -2.20 -24.52
N GLU A 190 -14.01 -1.79 -23.27
CA GLU A 190 -14.85 -0.77 -22.67
C GLU A 190 -14.37 0.61 -23.09
N GLU A 191 -15.17 1.32 -23.88
CA GLU A 191 -14.84 2.66 -24.37
C GLU A 191 -14.98 3.72 -23.29
N ASN A 192 -15.81 3.51 -22.26
CA ASN A 192 -15.98 4.45 -21.16
C ASN A 192 -14.92 4.21 -20.06
N PRO A 193 -13.94 5.11 -19.87
CA PRO A 193 -12.90 4.94 -18.85
C PRO A 193 -13.45 4.81 -17.43
N GLU A 194 -14.59 5.45 -17.13
CA GLU A 194 -15.22 5.36 -15.80
C GLU A 194 -15.72 3.95 -15.47
N ARG A 195 -15.91 3.09 -16.48
CA ARG A 195 -16.31 1.69 -16.32
C ARG A 195 -15.12 0.72 -16.32
N ARG A 196 -13.90 1.18 -16.60
CA ARG A 196 -12.69 0.35 -16.58
C ARG A 196 -12.20 0.10 -15.16
N ASN A 197 -12.99 -0.60 -14.35
CA ASN A 197 -12.71 -0.77 -12.93
C ASN A 197 -13.15 -2.15 -12.39
N LEU A 198 -12.76 -2.45 -11.15
CA LEU A 198 -13.10 -3.73 -10.50
C LEU A 198 -14.61 -3.91 -10.22
N ILE A 199 -15.41 -2.83 -10.21
CA ILE A 199 -16.87 -2.94 -10.08
C ILE A 199 -17.45 -3.56 -11.34
N GLU A 200 -16.94 -3.19 -12.51
CA GLU A 200 -17.32 -3.79 -13.79
C GLU A 200 -16.87 -5.24 -13.92
N VAL A 201 -15.66 -5.58 -13.44
CA VAL A 201 -15.21 -6.99 -13.33
C VAL A 201 -16.22 -7.79 -12.50
N ARG A 202 -16.61 -7.28 -11.33
CA ARG A 202 -17.62 -7.91 -10.47
C ARG A 202 -18.98 -8.03 -11.17
N ARG A 203 -19.40 -7.01 -11.92
CA ARG A 203 -20.66 -7.04 -12.68
C ARG A 203 -20.64 -8.17 -13.70
N LEU A 204 -19.59 -8.26 -14.53
CA LEU A 204 -19.46 -9.30 -15.55
C LEU A 204 -19.45 -10.70 -14.95
N LEU A 205 -18.72 -10.92 -13.86
CA LEU A 205 -18.69 -12.20 -13.14
C LEU A 205 -20.07 -12.68 -12.68
N ASN A 206 -21.00 -11.76 -12.39
CA ASN A 206 -22.33 -12.07 -11.88
C ASN A 206 -23.43 -11.84 -12.94
N SER A 207 -23.05 -11.68 -14.22
CA SER A 207 -23.97 -11.41 -15.31
C SER A 207 -24.24 -12.64 -16.16
N ASP A 208 -25.41 -12.67 -16.80
CA ASP A 208 -25.74 -13.68 -17.82
C ASP A 208 -24.85 -13.55 -19.08
N GLU A 209 -24.14 -12.42 -19.23
CA GLU A 209 -23.23 -12.13 -20.33
C GLU A 209 -21.89 -12.88 -20.20
N LEU A 210 -21.55 -13.38 -19.00
CA LEU A 210 -20.23 -13.95 -18.70
C LEU A 210 -19.80 -15.02 -19.73
N GLN A 211 -20.71 -15.93 -20.09
CA GLN A 211 -20.43 -16.99 -21.07
C GLN A 211 -20.16 -16.43 -22.47
N THR A 212 -20.82 -15.34 -22.85
CA THR A 212 -20.58 -14.68 -24.13
C THR A 212 -19.25 -13.92 -24.11
N VAL A 213 -18.91 -13.26 -23.00
CA VAL A 213 -17.61 -12.62 -22.81
C VAL A 213 -16.49 -13.65 -22.87
N ILE A 214 -16.61 -14.78 -22.17
CA ILE A 214 -15.66 -15.90 -22.22
C ILE A 214 -15.43 -16.38 -23.67
N ARG A 215 -16.51 -16.67 -24.41
CA ARG A 215 -16.39 -17.07 -25.82
C ARG A 215 -15.77 -16.00 -26.71
N THR A 216 -15.92 -14.73 -26.35
CA THR A 216 -15.31 -13.61 -27.08
C THR A 216 -13.82 -13.55 -26.77
N MET A 217 -13.43 -13.69 -25.50
CA MET A 217 -12.03 -13.77 -25.07
C MET A 217 -11.29 -14.94 -25.74
N GLU A 218 -11.89 -16.12 -25.82
CA GLU A 218 -11.33 -17.29 -26.54
C GLU A 218 -11.09 -17.01 -28.03
N LYS A 219 -11.98 -16.25 -28.67
CA LYS A 219 -11.85 -15.87 -30.09
C LYS A 219 -10.82 -14.77 -30.32
N MET A 220 -10.70 -13.83 -29.37
CA MET A 220 -9.69 -12.77 -29.40
C MET A 220 -8.29 -13.33 -29.15
N GLY A 221 -8.18 -14.38 -28.34
CA GLY A 221 -6.97 -15.16 -28.10
C GLY A 221 -6.59 -16.11 -29.24
N GLY A 222 -6.86 -15.78 -30.51
CA GLY A 222 -6.46 -16.66 -31.62
C GLY A 222 -4.96 -17.00 -31.69
N ASP A 223 -4.09 -16.24 -31.00
CA ASP A 223 -2.67 -16.52 -30.73
C ASP A 223 -2.17 -15.57 -29.60
N GLY A 224 -2.73 -15.64 -28.38
CA GLY A 224 -2.41 -14.67 -27.33
C GLY A 224 -2.49 -15.17 -25.88
N PRO A 225 -1.96 -14.40 -24.91
CA PRO A 225 -1.78 -14.82 -23.51
C PRO A 225 -3.08 -15.17 -22.75
N VAL A 226 -4.24 -14.71 -23.22
CA VAL A 226 -5.57 -15.06 -22.67
C VAL A 226 -5.93 -16.52 -22.96
N THR A 227 -5.57 -17.02 -24.14
CA THR A 227 -5.74 -18.41 -24.54
C THR A 227 -4.72 -19.30 -23.86
N ASP A 228 -3.47 -18.86 -23.67
CA ASP A 228 -2.49 -19.64 -22.92
C ASP A 228 -2.89 -19.80 -21.45
N ALA A 229 -3.49 -18.76 -20.85
CA ALA A 229 -4.06 -18.80 -19.50
C ALA A 229 -5.28 -19.74 -19.39
N MET A 230 -6.06 -19.91 -20.45
CA MET A 230 -7.24 -20.79 -20.47
C MET A 230 -6.94 -22.20 -21.00
N ALA A 231 -5.95 -22.38 -21.87
CA ALA A 231 -5.57 -23.63 -22.53
C ALA A 231 -4.69 -24.53 -21.65
N GLN A 232 -4.01 -23.98 -20.63
CA GLN A 232 -3.24 -24.77 -19.68
C GLN A 232 -4.09 -25.66 -18.75
N GLU A 233 -5.41 -25.48 -18.70
CA GLU A 233 -6.30 -26.34 -17.91
C GLU A 233 -7.62 -26.60 -18.65
N ALA A 234 -7.55 -27.24 -19.82
CA ALA A 234 -8.68 -28.00 -20.33
C ALA A 234 -9.00 -29.14 -19.33
N ILE A 235 -9.89 -28.85 -18.38
CA ILE A 235 -10.50 -29.85 -17.50
C ILE A 235 -11.41 -30.75 -18.38
N PRO A 236 -11.35 -32.09 -18.26
CA PRO A 236 -12.35 -32.99 -18.85
C PRO A 236 -13.76 -32.79 -18.28
#